data_AF-A0A7S3DW06-F1
#
_entry.id   AF-A0A7S3DW06-F1
#
_cell.length_a   1.000
_cell.length_b   1.000
_cell.length_c   1.000
_cell.angle_alpha   90.00
_cell.angle_beta   90.00
_cell.angle_gamma   90.00
#
_symmetry.space_group_name_H-M   'P 1'
#
loop_
_entity.id
_entity.type
_entity.pdbx_description
1 polymer ?
#
loop_
_entity_poly.entity_id
_entity_poly.type
_entity_poly.pdbx_seq_one_letter_code
_entity_poly.pdbx_strand_id
1 'polypeptide(L)'
;VNTNRKATIVIEHLIQASDVAHTMQHWHVYRKWNENFFRECYQAYMEGRAEEDPSLGWYKGEMGFFDFYIIPLAKKLKKCGVFGVSSDEYLNYALKNRKEWEDRGQEVVEEMMNAIRKEGSSESTPSPKAVVEINETEAAEEKNYAFI
;
A
#
# COMPACT_ATOMS: atom_id res chain seq x y z
N VAL A 1 -20.81 29.82 13.73
CA VAL A 1 -20.26 29.31 12.45
C VAL A 1 -18.88 28.63 12.60
N ASN A 2 -18.01 29.02 13.55
CA ASN A 2 -16.63 28.50 13.68
C ASN A 2 -16.52 27.04 14.21
N THR A 3 -17.39 26.62 15.14
CA THR A 3 -17.35 25.29 15.78
C THR A 3 -17.58 24.13 14.79
N ASN A 4 -18.51 24.30 13.85
CA ASN A 4 -18.85 23.24 12.88
C ASN A 4 -17.68 22.93 11.94
N ARG A 5 -16.93 23.95 11.49
CA ARG A 5 -15.75 23.75 10.63
C ARG A 5 -14.63 23.02 11.37
N LYS A 6 -14.38 23.35 12.64
CA LYS A 6 -13.38 22.66 13.46
C LYS A 6 -13.76 21.18 13.67
N ALA A 7 -15.04 20.90 13.93
CA ALA A 7 -15.53 19.52 14.06
C ALA A 7 -15.36 18.71 12.77
N THR A 8 -15.69 19.28 11.60
CA THR A 8 -15.50 18.61 10.30
C THR A 8 -14.03 18.28 10.04
N ILE A 9 -13.12 19.22 10.30
CA ILE A 9 -11.67 19.01 10.15
C ILE A 9 -11.19 17.86 11.05
N VAL A 10 -11.68 17.81 12.30
CA VAL A 10 -11.32 16.73 13.24
C VAL A 10 -11.82 15.37 12.75
N ILE A 11 -13.05 15.29 12.22
CA ILE A 11 -13.60 14.05 11.66
C ILE A 11 -12.78 13.57 10.46
N GLU A 12 -12.40 14.48 9.56
CA GLU A 12 -11.56 14.15 8.41
C GLU A 12 -10.21 13.55 8.84
N HIS A 13 -9.54 14.16 9.82
CA HIS A 13 -8.28 13.64 10.35
C HIS A 13 -8.46 12.27 11.03
N LEU A 14 -9.60 12.05 11.67
CA LEU A 14 -9.90 10.77 12.31
C LEU A 14 -10.11 9.66 11.26
N ILE A 15 -10.83 9.96 10.19
CA ILE A 15 -11.03 9.02 9.07
C ILE A 15 -9.68 8.69 8.41
N GLN A 16 -8.87 9.72 8.09
CA GLN A 16 -7.52 9.53 7.53
C GLN A 16 -6.64 8.69 8.45
N ALA A 17 -6.64 8.97 9.76
CA ALA A 17 -5.87 8.20 10.73
C ALA A 17 -6.34 6.74 10.82
N SER A 18 -7.64 6.50 10.71
CA SER A 18 -8.24 5.17 10.84
C SER A 18 -7.82 4.24 9.71
N ASP A 19 -7.75 4.76 8.48
CA ASP A 19 -7.37 4.02 7.28
C ASP A 19 -5.95 3.44 7.36
N VAL A 20 -5.03 4.18 7.98
CA VAL A 20 -3.60 3.80 8.05
C VAL A 20 -3.09 3.57 9.47
N ALA A 21 -4.00 3.37 10.43
CA ALA A 21 -3.64 3.24 11.85
C ALA A 21 -2.63 2.11 12.11
N HIS A 22 -2.71 1.01 11.35
CA HIS A 22 -1.82 -0.14 11.46
C HIS A 22 -0.33 0.21 11.26
N THR A 23 -0.02 1.25 10.48
CA THR A 23 1.36 1.73 10.25
C THR A 23 1.96 2.47 11.45
N MET A 24 1.11 2.93 12.37
CA MET A 24 1.45 3.69 13.58
C MET A 24 1.27 2.85 14.85
N GLN A 25 1.18 1.52 14.71
CA GLN A 25 1.12 0.54 15.80
C GLN A 25 2.44 -0.23 15.91
N HIS A 26 2.54 -1.14 16.89
CA HIS A 26 3.71 -2.00 17.04
C HIS A 26 4.06 -2.74 15.74
N TRP A 27 5.37 -2.93 15.51
CA TRP A 27 5.94 -3.56 14.31
C TRP A 27 5.18 -4.81 13.86
N HIS A 28 4.88 -5.74 14.77
CA HIS A 28 4.20 -6.98 14.43
C HIS A 28 2.80 -6.77 13.82
N VAL A 29 2.07 -5.75 14.28
CA VAL A 29 0.75 -5.42 13.73
C VAL A 29 0.90 -4.79 12.34
N TYR A 30 1.80 -3.81 12.20
CA TYR A 30 2.14 -3.23 10.89
C TYR A 30 2.54 -4.32 9.89
N ARG A 31 3.45 -5.22 10.28
CA ARG A 31 3.95 -6.31 9.43
C ARG A 31 2.86 -7.24 8.96
N LYS A 32 1.96 -7.65 9.86
CA LYS A 32 0.84 -8.53 9.50
C LYS A 32 -0.05 -7.89 8.44
N TRP A 33 -0.42 -6.63 8.60
CA TRP A 33 -1.28 -5.93 7.63
C TRP A 33 -0.55 -5.64 6.31
N ASN A 34 0.73 -5.27 6.37
CA ASN A 34 1.56 -5.09 5.18
C ASN A 34 1.70 -6.38 4.38
N GLU A 35 1.87 -7.53 5.05
CA GLU A 35 1.91 -8.84 4.37
C GLU A 35 0.57 -9.21 3.72
N ASN A 36 -0.55 -9.00 4.41
CA ASN A 36 -1.87 -9.26 3.83
C ASN A 36 -2.08 -8.43 2.55
N PHE A 37 -1.75 -7.13 2.61
CA PHE A 37 -1.88 -6.26 1.44
C PHE A 37 -0.94 -6.68 0.29
N PHE A 38 0.31 -7.04 0.62
CA PHE A 38 1.26 -7.57 -0.37
C PHE A 38 0.71 -8.80 -1.09
N ARG A 39 0.11 -9.74 -0.35
CA ARG A 39 -0.50 -10.96 -0.90
C ARG A 39 -1.67 -10.65 -1.82
N GLU A 40 -2.55 -9.74 -1.43
CA GLU A 40 -3.67 -9.28 -2.28
C GLU A 40 -3.17 -8.66 -3.60
N CYS A 41 -2.16 -7.80 -3.54
CA CYS A 41 -1.53 -7.21 -4.72
C CYS A 41 -0.85 -8.27 -5.61
N TYR A 42 -0.12 -9.19 -5.00
CA TYR A 42 0.57 -10.24 -5.76
C TYR A 42 -0.41 -11.20 -6.42
N GLN A 43 -1.49 -11.55 -5.74
CA GLN A 43 -2.58 -12.34 -6.33
C GLN A 43 -3.22 -11.59 -7.51
N ALA A 44 -3.48 -10.28 -7.39
CA ALA A 44 -4.00 -9.48 -8.49
C ALA A 44 -3.05 -9.46 -9.71
N TYR A 45 -1.73 -9.41 -9.48
CA TYR A 45 -0.72 -9.53 -10.53
C TYR A 45 -0.76 -10.90 -11.22
N MET A 46 -0.81 -11.98 -10.44
CA MET A 46 -0.89 -13.35 -10.96
C MET A 46 -2.16 -13.60 -11.78
N GLU A 47 -3.28 -12.98 -11.38
CA GLU A 47 -4.56 -13.01 -12.11
C GLU A 47 -4.60 -12.07 -13.32
N GLY A 48 -3.54 -11.29 -13.56
CA GLY A 48 -3.48 -10.32 -14.67
C GLY A 48 -4.33 -9.06 -14.45
N ARG A 49 -4.87 -8.84 -13.25
CA ARG A 49 -5.60 -7.61 -12.85
C ARG A 49 -4.66 -6.45 -12.51
N ALA A 50 -3.39 -6.75 -12.23
CA ALA A 50 -2.33 -5.76 -12.06
C ALA A 50 -1.24 -5.94 -13.13
N GLU A 51 -0.70 -4.83 -13.62
CA GLU A 51 0.30 -4.84 -14.68
C GLU A 51 1.67 -5.25 -14.17
N GLU A 52 2.05 -4.74 -13.00
CA GLU A 52 3.38 -4.84 -12.40
C GLU A 52 3.43 -5.84 -11.23
N ASP A 53 4.58 -6.50 -11.09
CA ASP A 53 4.88 -7.35 -9.94
C ASP A 53 5.18 -6.46 -8.71
N PRO A 54 4.38 -6.53 -7.63
CA PRO A 54 4.57 -5.68 -6.46
C PRO A 54 5.91 -5.92 -5.76
N SER A 55 6.51 -7.11 -5.89
CA SER A 55 7.77 -7.47 -5.23
C SER A 55 8.96 -6.62 -5.66
N LEU A 56 8.94 -6.07 -6.88
CA LEU A 56 10.03 -5.26 -7.44
C LEU A 56 10.12 -3.87 -6.79
N GLY A 57 8.97 -3.31 -6.37
CA GLY A 57 8.86 -1.95 -5.86
C GLY A 57 8.63 -1.86 -4.35
N TRP A 58 8.16 -2.92 -3.70
CA TRP A 58 7.56 -2.86 -2.36
C TRP A 58 8.46 -2.21 -1.31
N TYR A 59 9.74 -2.61 -1.24
CA TYR A 59 10.68 -2.08 -0.26
C TYR A 59 10.82 -0.56 -0.35
N LYS A 60 11.06 -0.03 -1.55
CA LYS A 60 11.21 1.41 -1.80
C LYS A 60 9.87 2.14 -1.67
N GLY A 61 8.79 1.50 -2.12
CA GLY A 61 7.43 2.03 -2.02
C GLY A 61 7.06 2.30 -0.57
N GLU A 62 7.30 1.34 0.33
CA GLU A 62 6.99 1.52 1.74
C GLU A 62 7.88 2.54 2.44
N MET A 63 9.18 2.60 2.09
CA MET A 63 10.03 3.70 2.56
C MET A 63 9.45 5.07 2.18
N GLY A 64 9.01 5.22 0.93
CA GLY A 64 8.34 6.44 0.46
C GLY A 64 7.01 6.70 1.15
N PHE A 65 6.21 5.66 1.40
CA PHE A 65 4.94 5.76 2.11
C PHE A 65 5.12 6.29 3.53
N PHE A 66 6.12 5.79 4.26
CA PHE A 66 6.45 6.33 5.58
C PHE A 66 6.95 7.78 5.52
N ASP A 67 7.90 8.07 4.64
CA ASP A 67 8.59 9.37 4.60
C ASP A 67 7.68 10.50 4.12
N PHE A 68 6.84 10.25 3.11
CA PHE A 68 6.02 11.28 2.46
C PHE A 68 4.55 11.30 2.93
N TYR A 69 4.05 10.24 3.58
CA TYR A 69 2.66 10.17 4.01
C TYR A 69 2.48 9.90 5.50
N ILE A 70 2.91 8.74 6.01
CA ILE A 70 2.62 8.32 7.40
C ILE A 70 3.27 9.25 8.43
N ILE A 71 4.57 9.53 8.32
CA ILE A 71 5.26 10.39 9.30
C ILE A 71 4.72 11.83 9.28
N PRO A 72 4.49 12.47 8.11
CA PRO A 72 3.80 13.76 8.04
C PRO A 72 2.40 13.73 8.68
N LEU A 73 1.61 12.68 8.45
CA LEU A 73 0.28 12.52 9.06
C LEU A 73 0.39 12.39 10.58
N ALA A 74 1.26 11.51 11.10
CA ALA A 74 1.46 11.32 12.53
C ALA A 74 1.87 12.63 13.25
N LYS A 75 2.76 13.43 12.61
CA LYS A 75 3.12 14.77 13.12
C LYS A 75 1.92 15.72 13.16
N LYS A 76 1.05 15.69 12.16
CA LYS A 76 -0.20 16.48 12.15
C LYS A 76 -1.14 16.03 13.27
N LEU A 77 -1.36 14.72 13.43
CA LEU A 77 -2.23 14.16 14.48
C LEU A 77 -1.75 14.55 15.89
N LYS A 78 -0.44 14.48 16.13
CA LYS A 78 0.19 14.98 17.37
C LYS A 78 -0.08 16.47 17.59
N LYS A 79 0.10 17.29 16.56
CA LYS A 79 -0.17 18.74 16.64
C LYS A 79 -1.65 19.06 16.90
N CYS A 80 -2.56 18.26 16.34
CA CYS A 80 -4.01 18.45 16.50
C CYS A 80 -4.49 18.14 17.92
N GLY A 81 -3.78 17.33 18.70
CA GLY A 81 -4.11 17.01 20.09
C GLY A 81 -5.41 16.22 20.30
N VAL A 82 -6.09 15.83 19.21
CA VAL A 82 -7.40 15.13 19.21
C VAL A 82 -7.33 13.78 19.95
N PHE A 83 -6.17 13.13 19.96
CA PHE A 83 -5.97 11.83 20.60
C PHE A 83 -5.20 11.91 21.93
N GLY A 84 -4.96 13.12 22.47
CA GLY A 84 -4.22 13.30 23.71
C GLY A 84 -2.87 12.59 23.71
N VAL A 85 -2.56 11.90 24.81
CA VAL A 85 -1.30 11.16 25.02
C VAL A 85 -1.04 10.06 23.98
N SER A 86 -2.09 9.47 23.40
CA SER A 86 -1.96 8.41 22.39
C SER A 86 -1.37 8.92 21.06
N SER A 87 -1.44 10.23 20.79
CA SER A 87 -0.85 10.81 19.58
C SER A 87 0.68 10.82 19.59
N ASP A 88 1.31 10.85 20.77
CA ASP A 88 2.77 10.73 20.91
C ASP A 88 3.23 9.31 20.59
N GLU A 89 2.45 8.30 20.98
CA GLU A 89 2.74 6.90 20.69
C GLU A 89 2.69 6.61 19.19
N TYR A 90 1.71 7.16 18.46
CA TYR A 90 1.60 6.98 17.01
C TYR A 90 2.82 7.48 16.25
N LEU A 91 3.31 8.69 16.58
CA LEU A 91 4.51 9.22 15.94
C LEU A 91 5.74 8.37 16.27
N ASN A 92 5.87 7.93 17.52
CA ASN A 92 6.97 7.07 17.94
C ASN A 92 6.97 5.73 17.21
N TYR A 93 5.82 5.07 17.07
CA TYR A 93 5.71 3.81 16.32
C TYR A 93 5.93 4.02 14.82
N ALA A 94 5.42 5.08 14.22
CA ALA A 94 5.68 5.38 12.81
C ALA A 94 7.19 5.49 12.52
N LEU A 95 7.92 6.22 13.38
CA LEU A 95 9.37 6.38 13.24
C LEU A 95 10.13 5.06 13.45
N LYS A 96 9.71 4.27 14.44
CA LYS A 96 10.30 2.94 14.71
C LYS A 96 10.05 1.97 13.57
N ASN A 97 8.81 1.89 13.06
CA ASN A 97 8.45 1.03 11.95
C ASN A 97 9.19 1.42 10.67
N ARG A 98 9.31 2.73 10.39
CA ARG A 98 10.13 3.21 9.27
C ARG A 98 11.59 2.77 9.43
N LYS A 99 12.19 2.97 10.61
CA LYS A 99 13.57 2.58 10.90
C LYS A 99 13.77 1.07 10.76
N GLU A 100 12.86 0.27 11.31
CA GLU A 100 12.93 -1.19 11.22
C GLU A 100 12.71 -1.65 9.78
N TRP A 101 11.81 -1.02 9.03
CA TRP A 101 11.65 -1.29 7.61
C TRP A 101 12.91 -0.95 6.81
N GLU A 102 13.59 0.16 7.11
CA GLU A 102 14.89 0.49 6.50
C GLU A 102 15.95 -0.58 6.80
N ASP A 103 15.98 -1.11 8.01
CA ASP A 103 17.01 -2.07 8.44
C ASP A 103 16.82 -3.47 7.83
N ARG A 104 15.56 -3.92 7.69
CA ARG A 104 15.25 -5.32 7.30
C ARG A 104 14.12 -5.48 6.29
N GLY A 105 13.65 -4.41 5.68
CA GLY A 105 12.51 -4.43 4.75
C GLY A 105 12.76 -5.26 3.49
N GLN A 106 14.01 -5.34 3.02
CA GLN A 106 14.37 -6.22 1.90
C GLN A 106 14.22 -7.71 2.26
N GLU A 107 14.74 -8.11 3.41
CA GLU A 107 14.60 -9.48 3.95
C GLU A 107 13.13 -9.83 4.13
N VAL A 108 12.35 -8.88 4.66
CA VAL A 108 10.91 -9.03 4.85
C VAL A 108 10.18 -9.27 3.52
N VAL A 109 10.51 -8.57 2.45
CA VAL A 109 9.91 -8.81 1.12
C VAL A 109 10.26 -10.20 0.60
N GLU A 110 11.51 -10.63 0.79
CA GLU A 110 11.94 -11.98 0.43
C GLU A 110 11.20 -13.06 1.24
N GLU A 111 11.01 -12.86 2.55
CA GLU A 111 10.22 -13.73 3.42
C GLU A 111 8.77 -13.87 2.90
N MET A 112 8.12 -12.75 2.55
CA MET A 112 6.75 -12.76 2.01
C MET A 112 6.67 -13.49 0.67
N MET A 113 7.65 -13.29 -0.22
CA MET A 113 7.71 -14.00 -1.50
C MET A 113 7.93 -15.50 -1.32
N ASN A 114 8.80 -15.90 -0.38
CA ASN A 114 9.04 -17.31 -0.09
C ASN A 114 7.81 -17.99 0.51
N ALA A 115 7.03 -17.29 1.35
CA ALA A 115 5.78 -17.79 1.87
C ALA A 115 4.77 -18.06 0.73
N ILE A 116 4.59 -17.11 -0.18
CA ILE A 116 3.70 -17.26 -1.36
C ILE A 116 4.14 -18.44 -2.24
N ARG A 117 5.44 -18.57 -2.53
CA ARG A 117 5.98 -19.69 -3.33
C ARG A 117 5.71 -21.05 -2.68
N LYS A 118 5.87 -21.13 -1.35
CA LYS A 118 5.62 -22.36 -0.60
C LYS A 118 4.15 -22.77 -0.64
N GLU A 119 3.24 -21.80 -0.54
CA GLU A 119 1.79 -22.02 -0.65
C GLU A 119 1.38 -22.44 -2.08
N GLY A 120 1.94 -21.80 -3.11
CA GLY A 120 1.71 -22.18 -4.50
C GLY A 120 2.30 -23.55 -4.91
N SER A 121 3.24 -24.09 -4.14
CA SER A 121 3.79 -25.43 -4.40
C SER A 121 2.86 -26.56 -3.93
N SER A 122 1.82 -26.25 -3.15
CA SER A 122 0.78 -27.20 -2.72
C SER A 122 -0.50 -27.17 -3.58
N GLU A 123 -0.66 -26.19 -4.46
CA GLU A 123 -1.88 -26.00 -5.25
C GLU A 123 -1.50 -25.67 -6.71
N SER A 124 -1.86 -26.56 -7.63
CA SER A 124 -1.62 -26.40 -9.06
C SER A 124 -2.50 -25.30 -9.64
N THR A 125 -1.94 -24.09 -9.84
CA THR A 125 -2.60 -22.98 -10.56
C THR A 125 -1.58 -22.08 -11.26
N PRO A 126 -1.98 -21.29 -12.27
CA PRO A 126 -1.33 -21.24 -13.58
C PRO A 126 -0.16 -20.26 -13.66
N SER A 127 0.68 -20.47 -14.68
CA SER A 127 1.82 -19.63 -15.06
C SER A 127 1.45 -18.15 -15.25
N PRO A 128 2.33 -17.20 -14.87
CA PRO A 128 2.14 -15.78 -15.19
C PRO A 128 2.16 -15.55 -16.71
N LYS A 129 1.14 -14.84 -17.19
CA LYS A 129 0.97 -14.22 -18.52
C LYS A 129 1.42 -15.06 -19.72
N ALA A 130 0.49 -15.84 -20.29
CA ALA A 130 0.47 -16.02 -21.74
C ALA A 130 0.19 -14.64 -22.36
N VAL A 131 1.23 -14.01 -22.90
CA VAL A 131 1.12 -12.81 -23.72
C VAL A 131 0.27 -13.20 -24.93
N VAL A 132 -0.99 -12.76 -24.96
CA VAL A 132 -1.77 -12.77 -26.19
C VAL A 132 -1.19 -11.65 -27.04
N GLU A 133 -0.36 -12.00 -28.03
CA GLU A 133 -0.06 -11.14 -29.17
C GLU A 133 -1.39 -10.79 -29.85
N ILE A 134 -1.94 -9.62 -29.52
CA ILE A 134 -2.94 -8.96 -30.35
C ILE A 134 -2.20 -8.39 -31.55
N ASN A 135 -2.33 -9.06 -32.70
CA ASN A 135 -1.84 -8.59 -34.00
C ASN A 135 -2.35 -7.17 -34.28
N GLU A 136 -1.44 -6.24 -34.54
CA GLU A 136 -1.68 -4.82 -34.87
C GLU A 136 -2.33 -4.59 -36.25
N THR A 137 -3.29 -5.41 -36.69
CA THR A 137 -3.86 -5.31 -38.05
C THR A 137 -5.29 -4.80 -38.16
N GLU A 138 -5.99 -4.46 -37.06
CA GLU A 138 -7.39 -4.00 -37.14
C GLU A 138 -7.64 -2.54 -36.68
N ALA A 139 -6.60 -1.72 -36.55
CA ALA A 139 -6.77 -0.29 -36.21
C ALA A 139 -6.92 0.66 -37.43
N ALA A 140 -7.09 0.12 -38.64
CA ALA A 140 -7.07 0.91 -39.87
C ALA A 140 -8.46 1.28 -40.45
N GLU A 141 -9.57 0.68 -40.00
CA GLU A 141 -10.87 0.88 -40.68
C GLU A 141 -11.86 1.85 -40.01
N GLU A 142 -11.63 2.31 -38.78
CA GLU A 142 -12.57 3.22 -38.09
C GLU A 142 -12.32 4.73 -38.32
N LYS A 143 -11.41 5.13 -39.22
CA LYS A 143 -11.16 6.55 -39.51
C LYS A 143 -11.98 7.16 -40.66
N ASN A 144 -13.02 6.49 -41.15
CA ASN A 144 -13.74 6.95 -42.36
C ASN A 144 -15.18 7.45 -42.17
N TYR A 145 -15.61 7.79 -40.96
CA TYR A 145 -16.89 8.48 -40.73
C TYR A 145 -16.76 9.67 -39.79
N ALA A 146 -16.05 10.71 -40.24
CA ALA A 146 -16.15 12.05 -39.67
C ALA A 146 -15.90 13.11 -40.76
N PHE A 147 -16.70 13.10 -41.83
CA PHE A 147 -16.82 14.23 -42.74
C PHE A 147 -18.14 14.19 -43.51
N ILE A 148 -19.25 14.60 -42.88
CA ILE A 148 -20.36 15.36 -43.47
C ILE A 148 -20.93 16.26 -42.37
#